data_AF-A0A957Z9Y9-F1
#
_entry.id   AF-A0A957Z9Y9-F1
#
_cell.length_a   1.000
_cell.length_b   1.000
_cell.length_c   1.000
_cell.angle_alpha   90.00
_cell.angle_beta   90.00
_cell.angle_gamma   90.00
#
_symmetry.space_group_name_H-M   'P 1'
#
loop_
_entity.id
_entity.type
_entity.pdbx_description
1 polymer ?
#
loop_
_entity_poly.entity_id
_entity_poly.type
_entity_poly.pdbx_seq_one_letter_code
_entity_poly.pdbx_strand_id
1 'polypeptide(L)'
;MRRTLPNLRRLVGDHLLINNRTIAFNRKADYWLDLEDFTHLALEVSDSSKSKKIPLETLAAKAELYRGEFVHGFHVPNAPEFEQWVLMQREHLRGQAIRMLTEVAQRYIWTKDFEAGLDTTRRLLYLEPWCEIAHYQQMILLAHNGQRALA
;
A
#
# COMPACT_ATOMS: atom_id res chain seq x y z
N MET A 1 -12.70 -25.46 15.95
CA MET A 1 -11.32 -24.99 15.70
C MET A 1 -10.25 -25.83 16.44
N ARG A 2 -10.20 -27.17 16.33
CA ARG A 2 -9.13 -28.01 16.98
C ARG A 2 -8.18 -28.71 16.00
N ARG A 3 -8.39 -28.60 14.68
CA ARG A 3 -7.60 -29.29 13.66
C ARG A 3 -6.77 -28.37 12.73
N THR A 4 -6.88 -27.05 12.86
CA THR A 4 -6.18 -26.08 11.99
C THR A 4 -4.81 -25.65 12.55
N LEU A 5 -4.65 -25.59 13.88
CA LEU A 5 -3.41 -25.21 14.57
C LEU A 5 -2.21 -26.14 14.29
N PRO A 6 -2.36 -27.49 14.29
CA PRO A 6 -1.23 -28.38 14.00
C PRO A 6 -0.70 -28.22 12.57
N ASN A 7 -1.60 -27.96 11.61
CA ASN A 7 -1.23 -27.73 10.21
C ASN A 7 -0.50 -26.40 10.03
N LEU A 8 -0.94 -25.35 10.73
CA LEU A 8 -0.27 -24.05 10.74
C LEU A 8 1.12 -24.16 11.37
N ARG A 9 1.28 -24.92 12.48
CA ARG A 9 2.59 -25.13 13.11
C ARG A 9 3.59 -25.83 12.18
N ARG A 10 3.13 -26.75 11.33
CA ARG A 10 3.99 -27.42 10.34
C ARG A 10 4.41 -26.50 9.19
N LEU A 11 3.59 -25.50 8.85
CA LEU A 11 3.83 -24.58 7.74
C LEU A 11 4.63 -23.34 8.16
N VAL A 12 4.43 -22.85 9.37
CA VAL A 12 4.94 -21.53 9.81
C VAL A 12 5.94 -21.62 10.97
N GLY A 13 6.37 -22.83 11.34
CA GLY A 13 7.53 -23.10 12.20
C GLY A 13 7.66 -22.19 13.44
N ASP A 14 8.85 -21.60 13.61
CA ASP A 14 9.21 -20.73 14.73
C ASP A 14 8.66 -19.29 14.61
N HIS A 15 7.88 -18.99 13.55
CA HIS A 15 7.26 -17.68 13.36
C HIS A 15 5.95 -17.50 14.14
N LEU A 16 5.52 -18.50 14.92
CA LEU A 16 4.34 -18.43 15.78
C LEU A 16 4.69 -18.72 17.24
N LEU A 17 4.37 -17.77 18.11
CA LEU A 17 4.40 -17.96 19.56
C LEU A 17 3.02 -18.47 19.99
N ILE A 18 2.96 -19.74 20.39
CA ILE A 18 1.72 -20.40 20.80
C ILE A 18 1.78 -20.64 22.31
N ASN A 19 0.86 -20.02 23.04
CA ASN A 19 0.60 -20.30 24.45
C ASN A 19 -0.79 -20.94 24.61
N ASN A 20 -1.09 -21.50 25.78
CA ASN A 20 -2.38 -22.15 26.05
C ASN A 20 -3.61 -21.22 25.94
N ARG A 21 -3.42 -19.90 25.82
CA ARG A 21 -4.49 -18.89 25.72
C ARG A 21 -4.39 -17.98 24.50
N THR A 22 -3.23 -17.90 23.84
CA THR A 22 -2.98 -16.91 22.80
C THR A 22 -2.10 -17.50 21.70
N ILE A 23 -2.31 -17.01 20.49
CA ILE A 23 -1.45 -17.24 19.34
C ILE A 23 -0.96 -15.86 18.90
N ALA A 24 0.35 -15.68 18.80
CA ALA A 24 0.95 -14.44 18.34
C ALA A 24 1.97 -14.73 17.24
N PHE A 25 2.12 -13.78 16.33
CA PHE A 25 3.20 -13.82 15.35
C PHE A 25 4.53 -13.46 16.02
N ASN A 26 5.56 -14.28 15.81
CA ASN A 26 6.88 -14.08 16.38
C ASN A 26 7.66 -13.02 15.59
N ARG A 27 7.54 -11.76 16.00
CA ARG A 27 8.29 -10.66 15.39
C ARG A 27 9.81 -10.67 15.68
N LYS A 28 10.33 -11.67 16.40
CA LYS A 28 11.78 -11.82 16.66
C LYS A 28 12.45 -12.80 15.69
N ALA A 29 11.67 -13.60 14.97
CA ALA A 29 12.20 -14.42 13.89
C ALA A 29 12.55 -13.52 12.68
N ASP A 30 13.36 -14.03 11.76
CA ASP A 30 13.56 -13.34 10.48
C ASP A 30 12.28 -13.47 9.65
N TYR A 31 11.63 -12.35 9.31
CA TYR A 31 10.43 -12.32 8.49
C TYR A 31 10.37 -11.05 7.66
N TRP A 32 9.64 -11.12 6.56
CA TRP A 32 9.26 -9.95 5.80
C TRP A 32 7.73 -9.82 5.80
N LEU A 33 7.25 -8.63 6.15
CA LEU A 33 5.83 -8.28 6.12
C LEU A 33 5.68 -6.99 5.31
N ASP A 34 5.09 -7.11 4.12
CA ASP A 34 4.82 -6.02 3.20
C ASP A 34 4.08 -4.84 3.87
N LEU A 35 3.15 -5.16 4.78
CA LEU A 35 2.39 -4.18 5.53
C LEU A 35 3.26 -3.29 6.43
N GLU A 36 4.29 -3.83 7.07
CA GLU A 36 5.19 -3.05 7.94
C GLU A 36 6.03 -2.07 7.11
N ASP A 37 6.58 -2.55 6.00
CA ASP A 37 7.32 -1.72 5.05
C ASP A 37 6.48 -0.59 4.46
N PHE A 38 5.25 -0.92 4.05
CA PHE A 38 4.31 0.03 3.49
C PHE A 38 3.88 1.10 4.51
N THR A 39 3.46 0.66 5.70
CA THR A 39 2.95 1.58 6.74
C THR A 39 4.06 2.47 7.30
N HIS A 40 5.28 1.97 7.46
CA HIS A 40 6.42 2.77 7.87
C HIS A 40 6.67 3.92 6.89
N LEU A 41 6.72 3.63 5.58
CA LEU A 41 6.95 4.67 4.59
C LEU A 41 5.75 5.61 4.46
N ALA A 42 4.51 5.13 4.57
CA ALA A 42 3.33 5.98 4.54
C ALA A 42 3.32 7.04 5.65
N LEU A 43 3.86 6.71 6.83
CA LEU A 43 4.05 7.66 7.94
C LEU A 43 5.10 8.72 7.58
N GLU A 44 6.22 8.33 6.97
CA GLU A 44 7.25 9.28 6.53
C GLU A 44 6.76 10.22 5.41
N VAL A 45 5.91 9.72 4.52
CA VAL A 45 5.30 10.52 3.45
C VAL A 45 4.32 11.55 4.01
N SER A 46 3.62 11.21 5.10
CA SER A 46 2.68 12.12 5.76
C SER A 46 3.39 13.29 6.47
N ASP A 47 4.69 13.16 6.74
CA ASP A 47 5.55 14.24 7.24
C ASP A 47 6.26 14.93 6.07
N SER A 48 5.86 16.16 5.73
CA SER A 48 6.42 16.90 4.60
C SER A 48 7.95 17.10 4.66
N SER A 49 8.54 17.11 5.86
CA SER A 49 9.99 17.22 6.05
C SER A 49 10.73 15.94 5.67
N LYS A 50 10.15 14.79 6.05
CA LYS A 50 10.72 13.47 5.75
C LYS A 50 10.42 13.03 4.33
N SER A 51 9.21 13.28 3.84
CA SER A 51 8.77 12.94 2.48
C SER A 51 9.84 13.34 1.46
N LYS A 52 10.29 14.60 1.46
CA LYS A 52 11.30 15.11 0.49
C LYS A 52 12.63 14.37 0.51
N LYS A 53 12.99 13.70 1.61
CA LYS A 53 14.25 12.94 1.76
C LYS A 53 14.14 11.51 1.24
N ILE A 54 12.93 10.98 1.11
CA ILE A 54 12.69 9.64 0.58
C ILE A 54 13.04 9.67 -0.92
N PRO A 55 13.92 8.79 -1.42
CA PRO A 55 14.17 8.69 -2.87
C PRO A 55 12.89 8.32 -3.64
N LEU A 56 12.71 8.87 -4.84
CA LEU A 56 11.54 8.57 -5.69
C LEU A 56 11.39 7.07 -5.96
N GLU A 57 12.50 6.39 -6.29
CA GLU A 57 12.51 4.95 -6.55
C GLU A 57 12.01 4.14 -5.34
N THR A 58 12.49 4.48 -4.14
CA THR A 58 12.04 3.84 -2.89
C THR A 58 10.56 4.10 -2.64
N LEU A 59 10.11 5.34 -2.85
CA LEU A 59 8.71 5.71 -2.66
C LEU A 59 7.78 4.95 -3.62
N ALA A 60 8.14 4.92 -4.91
CA ALA A 60 7.39 4.19 -5.93
C ALA A 60 7.37 2.69 -5.62
N ALA A 61 8.52 2.08 -5.33
CA ALA A 61 8.62 0.65 -5.03
C ALA A 61 7.79 0.24 -3.81
N LYS A 62 7.76 1.05 -2.75
CA LYS A 62 6.91 0.77 -1.58
C LYS A 62 5.44 1.04 -1.84
N ALA A 63 5.07 2.02 -2.67
CA ALA A 63 3.68 2.21 -3.09
C ALA A 63 3.14 1.00 -3.88
N GLU A 64 3.99 0.27 -4.61
CA GLU A 64 3.64 -0.99 -5.30
C GLU A 64 3.35 -2.17 -4.36
N LEU A 65 3.66 -2.07 -3.06
CA LEU A 65 3.27 -3.10 -2.09
C LEU A 65 1.75 -3.16 -1.88
N TYR A 66 1.04 -2.06 -2.13
CA TYR A 66 -0.42 -2.03 -2.04
C TYR A 66 -1.08 -2.62 -3.30
N ARG A 67 -1.23 -3.95 -3.36
CA ARG A 67 -1.70 -4.64 -4.58
C ARG A 67 -3.22 -4.77 -4.70
N GLY A 68 -3.96 -4.47 -3.64
CA GLY A 68 -5.40 -4.65 -3.57
C GLY A 68 -5.91 -4.52 -2.15
N GLU A 69 -7.17 -4.90 -1.93
CA GLU A 69 -7.77 -4.79 -0.61
C GLU A 69 -7.08 -5.68 0.43
N PHE A 70 -6.90 -5.12 1.63
CA PHE A 70 -6.37 -5.85 2.78
C PHE A 70 -7.21 -7.10 3.05
N VAL A 71 -6.52 -8.25 3.04
CA VAL A 71 -7.08 -9.59 3.27
C VAL A 71 -8.32 -9.86 2.38
N HIS A 72 -8.22 -9.51 1.11
CA HIS A 72 -9.28 -9.78 0.12
C HIS A 72 -9.65 -11.27 0.08
N GLY A 73 -10.95 -11.56 0.07
CA GLY A 73 -11.48 -12.93 0.03
C GLY A 73 -11.37 -13.72 1.35
N PHE A 74 -10.84 -13.14 2.42
CA PHE A 74 -10.80 -13.78 3.73
C PHE A 74 -11.99 -13.34 4.57
N HIS A 75 -12.69 -14.34 5.12
CA HIS A 75 -13.87 -14.13 5.94
C HIS A 75 -13.85 -15.10 7.12
N VAL A 76 -14.18 -14.61 8.32
CA VAL A 76 -14.30 -15.45 9.51
C VAL A 76 -15.77 -15.53 9.91
N PRO A 77 -16.41 -16.71 9.76
CA PRO A 77 -17.81 -16.87 10.14
C PRO A 77 -18.03 -16.55 11.62
N ASN A 78 -19.13 -15.85 11.92
CA ASN A 78 -19.56 -15.47 13.27
C ASN A 78 -18.55 -14.57 14.04
N ALA A 79 -17.78 -13.74 13.34
CA ALA A 79 -16.83 -12.80 13.95
C ALA A 79 -17.09 -11.34 13.51
N PRO A 80 -18.22 -10.71 13.91
CA PRO A 80 -18.57 -9.37 13.45
C PRO A 80 -17.55 -8.29 13.82
N GLU A 81 -16.91 -8.41 14.99
CA GLU A 81 -15.85 -7.50 15.44
C GLU A 81 -14.61 -7.56 14.53
N PHE A 82 -14.28 -8.75 14.04
CA PHE A 82 -13.19 -8.94 13.09
C PHE A 82 -13.52 -8.28 11.75
N GLU A 83 -14.74 -8.48 11.24
CA GLU A 83 -15.18 -7.87 9.98
C GLU A 83 -15.18 -6.33 10.06
N GLN A 84 -15.65 -5.76 11.18
CA GLN A 84 -15.56 -4.31 11.41
C GLN A 84 -14.12 -3.81 11.45
N TRP A 85 -13.24 -4.54 12.14
CA TRP A 85 -11.81 -4.20 12.18
C TRP A 85 -11.17 -4.26 10.79
N VAL A 86 -11.47 -5.29 9.98
CA VAL A 86 -10.97 -5.42 8.60
C VAL A 86 -11.44 -4.24 7.75
N LEU A 87 -12.70 -3.82 7.86
CA LEU A 87 -13.22 -2.67 7.13
C LEU A 87 -12.44 -1.38 7.47
N MET A 88 -12.17 -1.14 8.76
CA MET A 88 -11.37 0.00 9.19
C MET A 88 -9.93 -0.07 8.67
N GLN A 89 -9.32 -1.26 8.67
CA GLN A 89 -7.97 -1.43 8.12
C GLN A 89 -7.91 -1.18 6.62
N ARG A 90 -8.91 -1.67 5.86
CA ARG A 90 -9.01 -1.44 4.42
C ARG A 90 -9.05 0.05 4.10
N GLU A 91 -9.91 0.79 4.77
CA GLU A 91 -10.02 2.24 4.51
C GLU A 91 -8.74 2.99 4.91
N HIS A 92 -8.15 2.62 6.05
CA HIS A 92 -6.90 3.24 6.49
C HIS A 92 -5.75 3.02 5.50
N LEU A 93 -5.57 1.79 5.02
CA LEU A 93 -4.50 1.42 4.08
C LEU A 93 -4.75 2.00 2.69
N ARG A 94 -6.00 2.01 2.22
CA ARG A 94 -6.39 2.65 0.97
C ARG A 94 -6.05 4.14 0.98
N GLY A 95 -6.38 4.84 2.08
CA GLY A 95 -6.04 6.26 2.24
C GLY A 95 -4.52 6.51 2.25
N GLN A 96 -3.73 5.63 2.86
CA GLN A 96 -2.27 5.71 2.80
C GLN A 96 -1.75 5.51 1.36
N ALA A 97 -2.29 4.52 0.64
CA ALA A 97 -1.87 4.20 -0.72
C ALA A 97 -2.14 5.37 -1.68
N ILE A 98 -3.33 5.99 -1.58
CA ILE A 98 -3.70 7.18 -2.35
C ILE A 98 -2.73 8.34 -2.10
N ARG A 99 -2.37 8.60 -0.84
CA ARG A 99 -1.39 9.66 -0.51
C ARG A 99 -0.02 9.37 -1.10
N MET A 100 0.49 8.15 -0.94
CA MET A 100 1.78 7.76 -1.49
C MET A 100 1.82 7.88 -3.01
N LEU A 101 0.80 7.37 -3.70
CA LEU A 101 0.71 7.43 -5.16
C LEU A 101 0.57 8.86 -5.68
N THR A 102 -0.18 9.71 -4.99
CA THR A 102 -0.26 11.16 -5.30
C THR A 102 1.12 11.82 -5.23
N GLU A 103 1.91 11.50 -4.21
CA GLU A 103 3.27 12.02 -4.04
C GLU A 103 4.25 11.46 -5.09
N VAL A 104 4.12 10.18 -5.46
CA VAL A 104 4.88 9.57 -6.56
C VAL A 104 4.59 10.28 -7.88
N ALA A 105 3.31 10.46 -8.22
CA ALA A 105 2.90 11.15 -9.44
C ALA A 105 3.43 12.59 -9.48
N GLN A 106 3.36 13.30 -8.34
CA GLN A 106 3.88 14.66 -8.23
C GLN A 106 5.38 14.74 -8.51
N ARG A 107 6.15 13.77 -8.02
CA ARG A 107 7.60 13.72 -8.25
C ARG A 107 7.94 13.37 -9.68
N TYR A 108 7.21 12.45 -10.32
CA TYR A 108 7.39 12.16 -11.74
C TYR A 108 7.11 13.37 -12.63
N ILE A 109 6.10 14.20 -12.28
CA ILE A 109 5.89 15.50 -12.94
C ILE A 109 7.13 16.38 -12.81
N TRP A 110 7.72 16.50 -11.62
CA TRP A 110 8.91 17.33 -11.39
C TRP A 110 10.18 16.81 -12.08
N THR A 111 10.37 15.49 -12.13
CA THR A 111 11.52 14.86 -12.79
C THR A 111 11.34 14.70 -14.30
N LYS A 112 10.16 15.08 -14.84
CA LYS A 112 9.79 14.99 -16.27
C LYS A 112 9.74 13.57 -16.83
N ASP A 113 9.50 12.61 -15.96
CA ASP A 113 9.21 11.22 -16.34
C ASP A 113 7.70 11.05 -16.49
N PHE A 114 7.19 11.49 -17.64
CA PHE A 114 5.76 11.61 -17.86
C PHE A 114 5.06 10.27 -18.04
N GLU A 115 5.75 9.25 -18.57
CA GLU A 115 5.18 7.92 -18.76
C GLU A 115 4.92 7.25 -17.40
N ALA A 116 5.93 7.22 -16.52
CA ALA A 116 5.78 6.65 -15.19
C ALA A 116 4.73 7.43 -14.35
N GLY A 117 4.66 8.76 -14.53
CA GLY A 117 3.59 9.58 -13.94
C GLY A 117 2.19 9.19 -14.44
N LEU A 118 2.02 8.95 -15.75
CA LEU A 118 0.73 8.53 -16.31
C LEU A 118 0.30 7.18 -15.77
N ASP A 119 1.21 6.21 -15.67
CA ASP A 119 0.91 4.90 -15.09
C ASP A 119 0.54 5.01 -13.61
N THR A 120 1.24 5.86 -12.87
CA THR A 120 0.91 6.14 -11.46
C THR A 120 -0.49 6.74 -11.31
N THR A 121 -0.85 7.75 -12.13
CA THR A 121 -2.18 8.38 -12.06
C THR A 121 -3.30 7.44 -12.51
N ARG A 122 -3.05 6.56 -13.50
CA ARG A 122 -4.02 5.51 -13.88
C ARG A 122 -4.30 4.56 -12.72
N ARG A 123 -3.26 4.13 -11.99
CA ARG A 123 -3.40 3.30 -10.80
C ARG A 123 -4.14 4.03 -9.68
N LEU A 124 -3.84 5.30 -9.46
CA LEU A 124 -4.53 6.16 -8.49
C LEU A 124 -6.03 6.27 -8.80
N LEU A 125 -6.39 6.49 -10.07
CA LEU A 125 -7.79 6.59 -10.51
C LEU A 125 -8.52 5.24 -10.52
N TYR A 126 -7.80 4.13 -10.66
CA TYR A 126 -8.39 2.80 -10.45
C TYR A 126 -8.76 2.57 -8.98
N LEU A 127 -7.93 3.05 -8.05
CA LEU A 127 -8.19 2.97 -6.61
C LEU A 127 -9.22 3.98 -6.11
N GLU A 128 -9.22 5.18 -6.70
CA GLU A 128 -10.09 6.29 -6.32
C GLU A 128 -10.54 7.10 -7.55
N PRO A 129 -11.60 6.67 -8.25
CA PRO A 129 -12.04 7.31 -9.50
C PRO A 129 -12.40 8.79 -9.39
N TRP A 130 -12.79 9.24 -8.19
CA TRP A 130 -13.17 10.62 -7.91
C TRP A 130 -12.04 11.47 -7.30
N CYS A 131 -10.79 10.98 -7.31
CA CYS A 131 -9.65 11.76 -6.82
C CYS A 131 -9.33 12.93 -7.76
N GLU A 132 -9.76 14.15 -7.39
CA GLU A 132 -9.53 15.37 -8.18
C GLU A 132 -8.03 15.63 -8.44
N ILE A 133 -7.20 15.42 -7.42
CA ILE A 133 -5.74 15.61 -7.53
C ILE A 133 -5.15 14.66 -8.58
N ALA A 134 -5.63 13.41 -8.63
CA ALA A 134 -5.19 12.43 -9.61
C ALA A 134 -5.52 12.86 -11.05
N HIS A 135 -6.75 13.34 -11.27
CA HIS A 135 -7.18 13.87 -12.56
C HIS A 135 -6.35 15.07 -12.97
N TYR A 136 -6.12 16.02 -12.06
CA TYR A 136 -5.30 17.20 -12.31
C TYR A 136 -3.86 16.83 -12.70
N GLN A 137 -3.24 15.92 -11.95
CA GLN A 137 -1.90 15.41 -12.25
C GLN A 137 -1.85 14.70 -13.61
N GLN A 138 -2.86 13.89 -13.92
CA GLN A 138 -2.96 13.21 -15.22
C GLN A 138 -3.08 14.19 -16.39
N MET A 139 -3.87 15.26 -16.23
CA MET A 139 -3.97 16.33 -17.23
C MET A 139 -2.62 17.02 -17.49
N ILE A 140 -1.86 17.34 -16.44
CA ILE A 140 -0.50 17.93 -16.58
C ILE A 140 0.42 16.99 -17.35
N LEU A 141 0.42 15.71 -16.97
CA LEU A 141 1.26 14.70 -17.59
C LEU A 141 0.93 14.50 -19.07
N LEU A 142 -0.36 14.44 -19.41
CA LEU A 142 -0.83 14.32 -20.80
C LEU A 142 -0.45 15.55 -21.63
N ALA A 143 -0.58 16.76 -21.08
CA ALA A 143 -0.21 17.99 -21.77
C ALA A 143 1.28 18.01 -22.15
N HIS A 144 2.16 17.61 -21.23
CA HIS A 144 3.60 17.55 -21.50
C HIS A 144 4.01 16.38 -22.41
N ASN A 145 3.34 15.23 -22.31
CA ASN A 145 3.62 14.09 -23.19
C ASN A 145 3.19 14.37 -24.64
N GLY A 146 2.04 15.01 -24.82
CA GLY A 146 1.55 15.42 -26.14
C GLY A 146 2.42 16.49 -26.82
N GLN A 147 3.01 17.41 -26.06
CA GLN A 147 3.97 18.39 -26.58
C GLN A 147 5.26 17.75 -27.10
N ARG A 148 5.69 16.63 -26.51
CA ARG A 148 6.85 15.86 -27.00
C ARG A 148 6.54 15.09 -28.28
N ALA A 149 5.34 14.53 -28.42
CA ALA A 149 4.96 13.78 -29.62
C ALA A 149 4.81 14.67 -30.87
N LEU A 150 4.69 15.99 -30.69
CA LEU A 150 4.56 16.99 -31.75
C LEU A 150 5.87 17.70 -32.11
N ALA A 151 6.95 17.48 -31.36
CA ALA A 151 8.26 18.08 -31.57
C ALA A 151 9.19 17.12 -32.33
#